data_AF-A0A5M3XS77-F1
#
_entry.id   AF-A0A5M3XS77-F1
#
_cell.length_a   1.000
_cell.length_b   1.000
_cell.length_c   1.000
_cell.angle_alpha   90.00
_cell.angle_beta   90.00
_cell.angle_gamma   90.00
#
_symmetry.space_group_name_H-M   'P 1'
#
loop_
_entity.id
_entity.type
_entity.pdbx_description
1 polymer ?
#
loop_
_entity_poly.entity_id
_entity_poly.type
_entity_poly.pdbx_seq_one_letter_code
_entity_poly.pdbx_strand_id
1 'polypeptide(L)'
;MTHTQGLLDTNILILREGIDPDELPDEMMISAITTAELSVGVLVTNGPQELAQRMKILQTVEAEFDPLPFNDTAAREYGQLWTAVIASGHKPRPRTADLMIACVAIANRLPLYTCNPKDFKGLDHLLTVVPVTRPR
;
A
#
# COMPACT_ATOMS: atom_id res chain seq x y z
N MET A 1 -1.10 16.67 -10.36
CA MET A 1 -0.43 17.47 -9.32
C MET A 1 0.27 16.47 -8.44
N THR A 2 1.60 16.54 -8.32
CA THR A 2 2.33 15.70 -7.37
C THR A 2 1.91 16.12 -5.96
N HIS A 3 1.50 15.14 -5.16
CA HIS A 3 1.16 15.41 -3.76
C HIS A 3 2.47 15.42 -2.95
N THR A 4 2.67 16.43 -2.11
CA THR A 4 3.89 16.55 -1.28
C THR A 4 4.08 15.36 -0.34
N GLN A 5 2.99 14.73 0.11
CA GLN A 5 3.02 13.56 0.98
C GLN A 5 2.13 12.44 0.40
N GLY A 6 2.46 11.18 0.68
CA GLY A 6 1.64 10.05 0.25
C GLY A 6 1.93 8.73 0.97
N LEU A 7 0.90 7.90 1.07
CA LEU A 7 1.03 6.53 1.56
C LEU A 7 1.42 5.62 0.38
N LEU A 8 2.47 4.85 0.55
CA LEU A 8 2.91 3.86 -0.44
C LEU A 8 2.21 2.52 -0.18
N ASP A 9 1.64 1.96 -1.24
CA ASP A 9 1.22 0.56 -1.26
C ASP A 9 2.44 -0.36 -1.23
N THR A 10 2.28 -1.59 -0.75
CA THR A 10 3.34 -2.58 -0.57
C THR A 10 4.07 -2.87 -1.89
N ASN A 11 3.35 -2.89 -3.01
CA ASN A 11 3.96 -3.13 -4.32
C ASN A 11 4.94 -2.02 -4.74
N ILE A 12 4.78 -0.78 -4.26
CA ILE A 12 5.71 0.32 -4.54
C ILE A 12 7.06 0.03 -3.90
N LEU A 13 7.07 -0.40 -2.64
CA LEU A 13 8.31 -0.74 -1.92
C LEU A 13 9.03 -1.92 -2.56
N ILE A 14 8.27 -2.94 -2.99
CA ILE A 14 8.82 -4.13 -3.65
C ILE A 14 9.48 -3.77 -4.98
N LEU A 15 8.89 -2.84 -5.74
CA LEU A 15 9.31 -2.48 -7.09
C LEU A 15 10.15 -1.20 -7.15
N ARG A 16 10.47 -0.61 -6.00
CA ARG A 16 11.05 0.74 -5.87
C ARG A 16 12.31 0.96 -6.70
N GLU A 17 13.17 -0.05 -6.80
CA GLU A 17 14.43 0.05 -7.58
C GLU A 17 14.18 0.32 -9.09
N GLY A 18 12.99 0.02 -9.62
CA GLY A 18 12.65 0.27 -11.03
C GLY A 18 11.63 1.39 -11.27
N ILE A 19 11.09 2.00 -10.21
CA ILE A 19 10.09 3.07 -10.33
C ILE A 19 10.78 4.40 -10.63
N ASP A 20 10.21 5.19 -11.53
CA ASP A 20 10.65 6.57 -11.76
C ASP A 20 10.42 7.41 -10.48
N PRO A 21 11.49 7.98 -9.87
CA PRO A 21 11.35 8.78 -8.66
C PRO A 21 10.39 9.97 -8.79
N ASP A 22 10.23 10.52 -10.00
CA ASP A 22 9.31 11.65 -10.24
C ASP A 22 7.81 11.25 -10.13
N GLU A 23 7.53 9.94 -10.09
CA GLU A 23 6.18 9.40 -9.85
C GLU A 23 5.87 9.17 -8.35
N LEU A 24 6.84 9.40 -7.46
CA LEU A 24 6.69 9.23 -6.01
C LEU A 24 6.47 10.57 -5.29
N PRO A 25 5.81 10.59 -4.11
CA PRO A 25 5.67 11.81 -3.33
C PRO A 25 7.02 12.20 -2.71
N ASP A 26 7.21 13.51 -2.45
CA ASP A 26 8.41 14.02 -1.79
C ASP A 26 8.58 13.41 -0.39
N GLU A 27 7.46 13.26 0.33
CA GLU A 27 7.41 12.65 1.65
C GLU A 27 6.57 11.36 1.60
N MET A 28 7.23 10.24 1.92
CA MET A 28 6.66 8.91 1.80
C MET A 28 6.31 8.35 3.18
N MET A 29 5.10 7.80 3.31
CA MET A 29 4.66 7.03 4.46
C MET A 29 4.31 5.61 4.05
N ILE A 30 4.34 4.69 5.00
CA ILE A 30 3.87 3.31 4.79
C ILE A 30 2.90 2.91 5.90
N SER A 31 2.11 1.86 5.66
CA SER A 31 1.25 1.29 6.68
C SER A 31 1.96 0.17 7.45
N ALA A 32 1.62 -0.02 8.73
CA ALA A 32 2.00 -1.22 9.47
C ALA A 32 1.50 -2.52 8.79
N ILE A 33 0.43 -2.44 7.98
CA ILE A 33 -0.07 -3.55 7.17
C ILE A 33 0.95 -3.92 6.08
N THR A 34 1.58 -2.92 5.46
CA THR A 34 2.65 -3.12 4.49
C THR A 34 3.86 -3.82 5.11
N THR A 35 4.28 -3.41 6.31
CA THR A 35 5.33 -4.12 7.05
C THR A 35 4.96 -5.58 7.30
N ALA A 36 3.72 -5.85 7.72
CA ALA A 36 3.24 -7.22 7.92
C ALA A 36 3.27 -8.05 6.63
N GLU A 37 2.85 -7.50 5.49
CA GLU A 37 2.91 -8.18 4.19
C GLU A 37 4.36 -8.52 3.78
N LEU A 38 5.30 -7.59 3.98
CA LEU A 38 6.72 -7.82 3.72
C LEU A 38 7.29 -8.92 4.63
N SER A 39 6.96 -8.91 5.93
CA SER A 39 7.37 -9.96 6.87
C SER A 39 6.86 -11.34 6.47
N VAL A 40 5.58 -11.45 6.09
CA VAL A 40 5.02 -12.71 5.56
C VAL A 40 5.78 -13.12 4.30
N GLY A 41 6.03 -12.17 3.40
CA GLY A 41 6.79 -12.39 2.17
C GLY A 41 8.14 -13.05 2.40
N VAL A 42 8.89 -12.63 3.43
CA VAL A 42 10.18 -13.24 3.81
C VAL A 42 10.02 -14.71 4.25
N LEU A 43 8.99 -15.00 5.06
CA LEU A 43 8.79 -16.32 5.67
C LEU A 43 8.28 -17.38 4.68
N VAL A 44 7.58 -16.97 3.61
CA VAL A 44 6.96 -17.89 2.63
C VAL A 44 7.76 -18.07 1.35
N THR A 45 9.03 -17.64 1.31
CA THR A 45 9.89 -17.78 0.12
C THR A 45 10.28 -19.22 -0.18
N ASN A 46 10.56 -19.53 -1.45
CA ASN A 46 10.88 -20.89 -1.90
C ASN A 46 12.37 -21.11 -2.22
N GLY A 47 13.24 -20.12 -1.97
CA GLY A 47 14.66 -20.25 -2.26
C GLY A 47 15.54 -19.13 -1.70
N PRO A 48 16.85 -19.37 -1.57
CA PRO A 48 17.77 -18.47 -0.88
C PRO A 48 17.93 -17.10 -1.55
N GLN A 49 17.82 -17.02 -2.88
CA GLN A 49 17.88 -15.75 -3.62
C GLN A 49 16.65 -14.87 -3.36
N GLU A 50 15.46 -15.46 -3.42
CA GLU A 50 14.20 -14.76 -3.13
C GLU A 50 14.15 -14.30 -1.67
N LEU A 51 14.61 -15.16 -0.75
CA LEU A 51 14.75 -14.83 0.67
C LEU A 51 15.65 -13.62 0.88
N ALA A 52 16.85 -13.63 0.29
CA ALA A 52 17.80 -12.52 0.43
C ALA A 52 17.22 -11.19 -0.09
N GLN A 53 16.55 -11.22 -1.25
CA GLN A 53 15.92 -10.02 -1.81
C GLN A 53 14.79 -9.48 -0.93
N ARG A 54 13.88 -10.35 -0.45
CA ARG A 54 12.77 -9.90 0.41
C ARG A 54 13.26 -9.44 1.78
N MET A 55 14.27 -10.10 2.34
CA MET A 55 14.90 -9.68 3.60
C MET A 55 15.53 -8.29 3.45
N LYS A 56 16.25 -8.03 2.35
CA LYS A 56 16.82 -6.72 2.04
C LYS A 56 15.73 -5.65 2.01
N ILE A 57 14.63 -5.89 1.30
CA ILE A 57 13.50 -4.94 1.21
C ILE A 57 12.92 -4.67 2.61
N LEU A 58 12.65 -5.70 3.41
CA LEU A 58 12.11 -5.54 4.76
C LEU A 58 13.05 -4.71 5.66
N GLN A 59 14.34 -5.03 5.67
CA GLN A 59 15.34 -4.30 6.47
C GLN A 59 15.47 -2.83 6.06
N THR A 60 15.47 -2.56 4.75
CA THR A 60 15.46 -1.18 4.24
C THR A 60 14.21 -0.44 4.70
N VAL A 61 13.05 -1.08 4.62
CA VAL A 61 11.79 -0.49 5.05
C VAL A 61 11.78 -0.19 6.55
N GLU A 62 12.26 -1.11 7.39
CA GLU A 62 12.36 -0.93 8.85
C GLU A 62 13.37 0.15 9.25
N ALA A 63 14.39 0.39 8.43
CA ALA A 63 15.39 1.43 8.68
C ALA A 63 14.93 2.83 8.23
N GLU A 64 14.10 2.91 7.19
CA GLU A 64 13.70 4.17 6.56
C GLU A 64 12.37 4.74 7.06
N PHE A 65 11.46 3.89 7.54
CA PHE A 65 10.08 4.30 7.82
C PHE A 65 9.63 3.99 9.24
N ASP A 66 8.80 4.89 9.78
CA ASP A 66 7.96 4.64 10.96
C ASP A 66 6.52 4.36 10.47
N PRO A 67 6.04 3.09 10.47
CA PRO A 67 4.78 2.73 9.83
C PRO A 67 3.55 3.31 10.54
N LEU A 68 2.62 3.86 9.76
CA LEU A 68 1.34 4.33 10.28
C LEU A 68 0.46 3.15 10.73
N PRO A 69 -0.08 3.18 11.96
CA PRO A 69 -0.85 2.06 12.49
C PRO A 69 -2.24 1.98 11.85
N PHE A 70 -2.76 0.75 11.72
CA PHE A 70 -4.18 0.53 11.53
C PHE A 70 -4.91 0.70 12.88
N ASN A 71 -5.24 1.94 13.21
CA ASN A 71 -5.86 2.33 14.49
C ASN A 71 -7.40 2.40 14.39
N ASP A 72 -8.06 2.81 15.49
CA ASP A 72 -9.53 2.93 15.57
C ASP A 72 -10.15 3.83 14.48
N THR A 73 -9.43 4.86 14.02
CA THR A 73 -9.90 5.74 12.95
C THR A 73 -9.89 5.00 11.62
N ALA A 74 -8.78 4.32 11.28
CA ALA A 74 -8.70 3.48 10.08
C ALA A 74 -9.71 2.32 10.12
N ALA A 75 -9.90 1.70 11.29
CA ALA A 75 -10.86 0.63 11.48
C ALA A 75 -12.31 1.05 11.19
N ARG A 76 -12.68 2.29 11.51
CA ARG A 76 -14.00 2.85 11.19
C ARG A 76 -14.24 3.00 9.69
N GLU A 77 -13.22 3.36 8.93
CA GLU A 77 -13.32 3.52 7.47
C GLU A 77 -13.53 2.17 6.75
N TYR A 78 -13.07 1.07 7.37
CA TYR A 78 -13.10 -0.26 6.77
C TYR A 78 -14.50 -0.72 6.36
N GLY A 79 -15.53 -0.44 7.17
CA GLY A 79 -16.91 -0.78 6.84
C GLY A 79 -17.46 -0.01 5.62
N GLN A 80 -17.05 1.26 5.47
CA GLN A 80 -17.43 2.09 4.33
C GLN A 80 -16.75 1.57 3.06
N LEU A 81 -15.45 1.31 3.11
CA LEU A 81 -14.70 0.74 1.98
C LEU A 81 -15.25 -0.60 1.55
N TRP A 82 -15.51 -1.49 2.52
CA TRP A 82 -16.06 -2.81 2.25
C TRP A 82 -17.39 -2.73 1.49
N THR A 83 -18.28 -1.83 1.91
CA THR A 83 -19.56 -1.58 1.25
C THR A 83 -19.36 -1.01 -0.15
N ALA A 84 -18.45 -0.03 -0.31
CA ALA A 84 -18.16 0.59 -1.60
C ALA A 84 -17.57 -0.42 -2.62
N VAL A 85 -16.73 -1.35 -2.17
CA VAL A 85 -16.20 -2.45 -3.00
C VAL A 85 -17.32 -3.36 -3.49
N ILE A 86 -18.26 -3.72 -2.61
CA ILE A 86 -19.43 -4.54 -2.97
C ILE A 86 -20.32 -3.80 -3.98
N ALA A 87 -20.62 -2.52 -3.72
CA ALA A 87 -21.42 -1.68 -4.62
C ALA A 87 -20.77 -1.54 -6.02
N SER A 88 -19.44 -1.60 -6.07
CA SER A 88 -18.65 -1.58 -7.31
C SER A 88 -18.56 -2.94 -8.01
N GLY A 89 -19.26 -3.97 -7.53
CA GLY A 89 -19.33 -5.30 -8.14
C GLY A 89 -18.15 -6.22 -7.83
N HIS A 90 -17.30 -5.87 -6.86
CA HIS A 90 -16.10 -6.63 -6.51
C HIS A 90 -16.26 -7.41 -5.19
N LYS A 91 -15.44 -8.45 -5.02
CA LYS A 91 -15.36 -9.20 -3.76
C LYS A 91 -14.28 -8.56 -2.86
N PRO A 92 -14.61 -8.14 -1.63
CA PRO A 92 -13.65 -7.48 -0.74
C PRO A 92 -12.66 -8.45 -0.08
N ARG A 93 -13.06 -9.69 0.24
CA ARG A 93 -12.21 -10.66 0.95
C ARG A 93 -10.81 -10.87 0.35
N PRO A 94 -10.65 -11.08 -0.97
CA PRO A 94 -9.33 -11.23 -1.58
C PRO A 94 -8.41 -10.01 -1.46
N ARG A 95 -8.97 -8.84 -1.10
CA ARG A 95 -8.30 -7.52 -1.06
C ARG A 95 -8.18 -7.00 0.37
N THR A 96 -8.32 -7.86 1.38
CA THR A 96 -8.43 -7.44 2.79
C THR A 96 -7.27 -6.54 3.20
N ALA A 97 -6.03 -6.92 2.90
CA ALA A 97 -4.85 -6.12 3.22
C ALA A 97 -4.83 -4.78 2.47
N ASP A 98 -5.05 -4.79 1.15
CA ASP A 98 -5.17 -3.57 0.32
C ASP A 98 -6.21 -2.59 0.89
N LEU A 99 -7.37 -3.10 1.32
CA LEU A 99 -8.42 -2.27 1.92
C LEU A 99 -8.00 -1.71 3.28
N MET A 100 -7.25 -2.46 4.09
CA MET A 100 -6.71 -1.95 5.35
C MET A 100 -5.65 -0.87 5.11
N ILE A 101 -4.78 -1.03 4.10
CA ILE A 101 -3.82 0.01 3.68
C ILE A 101 -4.56 1.27 3.24
N ALA A 102 -5.59 1.12 2.39
CA ALA A 102 -6.44 2.22 1.96
C ALA A 102 -7.13 2.93 3.14
N CYS A 103 -7.59 2.20 4.15
CA CYS A 103 -8.16 2.79 5.36
C CYS A 103 -7.13 3.62 6.16
N VAL A 104 -5.87 3.18 6.22
CA VAL A 104 -4.79 3.98 6.82
C VAL A 104 -4.56 5.26 6.02
N ALA A 105 -4.59 5.19 4.69
CA ALA A 105 -4.47 6.37 3.82
C ALA A 105 -5.61 7.38 4.10
N ILE A 106 -6.86 6.90 4.14
CA ILE A 106 -8.05 7.74 4.39
C ILE A 106 -8.01 8.38 5.78
N ALA A 107 -7.71 7.59 6.82
CA ALA A 107 -7.65 8.07 8.19
C ALA A 107 -6.61 9.20 8.38
N ASN A 108 -5.52 9.14 7.62
CA ASN A 108 -4.45 10.14 7.65
C ASN A 108 -4.58 11.20 6.54
N ARG A 109 -5.63 11.13 5.71
CA ARG A 109 -5.89 12.03 4.56
C ARG A 109 -4.74 12.07 3.55
N LEU A 110 -4.11 10.93 3.34
CA LEU A 110 -3.01 10.77 2.40
C LEU A 110 -3.52 10.16 1.09
N PRO A 111 -3.00 10.59 -0.08
CA PRO A 111 -3.17 9.86 -1.32
C PRO A 111 -2.44 8.50 -1.24
N LEU A 112 -3.02 7.47 -1.85
CA LEU A 112 -2.43 6.13 -1.96
C LEU A 112 -1.72 5.97 -3.30
N TYR A 113 -0.40 5.75 -3.27
CA TYR A 113 0.42 5.47 -4.44
C TYR A 113 0.50 3.95 -4.67
N THR A 114 0.18 3.49 -5.88
CA THR A 114 0.14 2.05 -6.20
C THR A 114 0.43 1.74 -7.67
N CYS A 115 1.10 0.62 -7.94
CA CYS A 115 1.21 0.04 -9.28
C CYS A 115 -0.08 -0.65 -9.76
N ASN A 116 -1.07 -0.81 -8.87
CA ASN A 116 -2.31 -1.53 -9.15
C ASN A 116 -3.56 -0.65 -8.94
N PRO A 117 -3.68 0.52 -9.60
CA PRO A 117 -4.79 1.47 -9.33
C PRO A 117 -6.18 0.86 -9.58
N LYS A 118 -6.28 -0.12 -10.50
CA LYS A 118 -7.52 -0.86 -10.78
C LYS A 118 -8.10 -1.56 -9.55
N ASP A 119 -7.27 -1.87 -8.56
CA ASP A 119 -7.68 -2.60 -7.36
C ASP A 119 -8.51 -1.74 -6.40
N PHE A 120 -8.51 -0.42 -6.61
CA PHE A 120 -9.25 0.58 -5.85
C PHE A 120 -10.36 1.25 -6.66
N LYS A 121 -10.69 0.73 -7.86
CA LYS A 121 -11.73 1.30 -8.72
C LYS A 121 -13.08 1.35 -8.01
N GLY A 122 -13.73 2.51 -8.02
CA GLY A 122 -15.00 2.74 -7.34
C GLY A 122 -14.87 3.29 -5.93
N LEU A 123 -13.64 3.45 -5.42
CA LEU A 123 -13.34 4.09 -4.14
C LEU A 123 -12.94 5.57 -4.29
N ASP A 124 -13.03 6.13 -5.50
CA ASP A 124 -12.53 7.47 -5.85
C ASP A 124 -13.16 8.62 -5.02
N HIS A 125 -14.34 8.38 -4.46
CA HIS A 125 -15.05 9.33 -3.59
C HIS A 125 -14.57 9.30 -2.12
N LEU A 126 -13.81 8.27 -1.74
CA LEU A 126 -13.26 8.07 -0.39
C LEU A 126 -11.74 8.22 -0.36
N LEU A 127 -11.07 7.79 -1.42
CA LEU A 127 -9.62 7.68 -1.49
C LEU A 127 -9.09 8.31 -2.77
N THR A 128 -8.08 9.18 -2.62
CA THR A 128 -7.28 9.63 -3.76
C THR A 128 -6.24 8.56 -4.09
N VAL A 129 -6.34 7.96 -5.27
CA VAL A 129 -5.40 6.95 -5.76
C VAL A 129 -4.48 7.58 -6.80
N VAL A 130 -3.18 7.52 -6.57
CA VAL A 130 -2.16 8.00 -7.50
C VAL A 130 -1.53 6.79 -8.19
N PRO A 131 -1.76 6.61 -9.51
CA PRO A 131 -1.18 5.50 -10.24
C PRO A 131 0.33 5.70 -10.39
N VAL A 132 1.10 4.64 -10.17
CA VAL A 132 2.54 4.58 -10.47
C VAL A 132 2.78 3.54 -11.55
N THR A 133 3.63 3.87 -12.51
CA THR A 133 4.00 3.01 -13.62
C THR A 133 4.75 1.80 -13.09
N ARG A 134 4.19 0.60 -13.32
CA ARG A 134 4.84 -0.64 -12.93
C ARG A 134 6.09 -0.87 -13.79
N PRO A 135 7.30 -1.01 -13.21
CA PRO A 135 8.49 -1.36 -13.98
C PRO A 135 8.35 -2.74 -14.62
N ARG A 136 8.99 -2.90 -15.79
CA ARG A 136 8.99 -4.15 -16.58
C ARG A 136 9.90 -5.21 -15.99
#